data_AF-A0A5B0S0Q9-F1
#
_entry.id   AF-A0A5B0S0Q9-F1
#
_cell.length_a   1.000
_cell.length_b   1.000
_cell.length_c   1.000
_cell.angle_alpha   90.00
_cell.angle_beta   90.00
_cell.angle_gamma   90.00
#
_symmetry.space_group_name_H-M   'P 1'
#
loop_
_entity.id
_entity.type
_entity.pdbx_description
1 polymer ?
#
loop_
_entity_poly.entity_id
_entity_poly.type
_entity_poly.pdbx_seq_one_letter_code
_entity_poly.pdbx_strand_id
1 'polypeptide(L)'
;MIKHPTQQRILEALNFDPRGNEDQKLKMMTRAAVQVIIAYYFKSNTGKFLQVFPNESIFISSLVRITKRTGERFLHEYFMLNGFKEMANLKLFPWRNYFLKTSNNLIILKRLIQSQRGC
;
A
#
# COMPACT_ATOMS: atom_id res chain seq x y z
N MET A 1 -21.13 -21.31 -6.44
CA MET A 1 -20.51 -20.08 -5.87
C MET A 1 -19.00 -20.23 -5.93
N ILE A 2 -18.37 -19.53 -6.87
CA ILE A 2 -16.92 -19.63 -7.11
C ILE A 2 -16.21 -18.76 -6.07
N LYS A 3 -15.44 -19.38 -5.17
CA LYS A 3 -14.56 -18.64 -4.25
C LYS A 3 -13.37 -18.09 -5.04
N HIS A 4 -13.09 -16.81 -4.89
CA HIS A 4 -12.03 -16.12 -5.64
C HIS A 4 -10.65 -16.69 -5.26
N PRO A 5 -9.79 -17.05 -6.22
CA PRO A 5 -8.51 -17.75 -5.95
C PRO A 5 -7.58 -16.98 -5.00
N THR A 6 -7.72 -15.66 -4.94
CA THR A 6 -6.96 -14.79 -4.03
C THR A 6 -7.41 -14.90 -2.56
N GLN A 7 -8.70 -15.14 -2.30
CA GLN A 7 -9.25 -15.23 -0.94
C GLN A 7 -8.90 -16.57 -0.28
N GLN A 8 -8.91 -17.65 -1.06
CA GLN A 8 -8.52 -18.99 -0.62
C GLN A 8 -7.06 -19.02 -0.15
N ARG A 9 -6.16 -18.38 -0.92
CA ARG A 9 -4.71 -18.30 -0.62
C ARG A 9 -4.38 -17.53 0.66
N ILE A 10 -5.24 -16.59 1.06
CA ILE A 10 -5.08 -15.83 2.31
C ILE A 10 -5.51 -16.67 3.51
N LEU A 11 -6.58 -17.46 3.39
CA LEU A 11 -7.07 -18.35 4.46
C LEU A 11 -6.12 -19.54 4.69
N GLU A 12 -5.55 -20.10 3.63
CA GLU A 12 -4.56 -21.18 3.72
C GLU A 12 -3.24 -20.73 4.37
N ALA A 13 -2.86 -19.45 4.20
CA ALA A 13 -1.71 -18.86 4.87
C ALA A 13 -1.90 -18.65 6.39
N LEU A 14 -3.10 -18.89 6.94
CA LEU A 14 -3.41 -18.75 8.37
C LEU A 14 -3.39 -20.08 9.15
N ASN A 15 -3.39 -21.26 8.49
CA ASN A 15 -3.42 -22.59 9.12
C ASN A 15 -2.14 -23.41 8.84
N PHE A 16 -1.17 -23.31 9.74
CA PHE A 16 0.26 -23.66 9.57
C PHE A 16 0.64 -25.16 9.67
N ASP A 17 1.55 -25.62 8.78
CA ASP A 17 2.43 -26.81 8.94
C ASP A 17 3.91 -26.34 8.83
N PRO A 18 4.79 -26.68 9.80
CA PRO A 18 6.21 -26.29 9.83
C PRO A 18 7.11 -26.90 8.75
N ARG A 19 6.62 -27.82 7.90
CA ARG A 19 7.44 -28.55 6.91
C ARG A 19 7.42 -27.95 5.49
N GLY A 20 7.13 -26.65 5.36
CA GLY A 20 6.91 -25.96 4.09
C GLY A 20 8.14 -25.71 3.18
N ASN A 21 7.95 -25.92 1.87
CA ASN A 21 8.83 -25.55 0.73
C ASN A 21 9.29 -24.06 0.78
N GLU A 22 10.43 -23.71 0.15
CA GLU A 22 10.96 -22.33 -0.03
C GLU A 22 9.89 -21.27 -0.35
N ASP A 23 8.86 -21.60 -1.14
CA ASP A 23 7.73 -20.72 -1.44
C ASP A 23 6.94 -20.31 -0.18
N GLN A 24 6.81 -21.21 0.79
CA GLN A 24 6.16 -20.94 2.08
C GLN A 24 7.03 -20.05 2.97
N LYS A 25 8.36 -20.26 2.96
CA LYS A 25 9.31 -19.37 3.65
C LYS A 25 9.25 -17.95 3.08
N LEU A 26 9.23 -17.83 1.75
CA LEU A 26 9.15 -16.54 1.07
C LEU A 26 7.86 -15.79 1.44
N LYS A 27 6.70 -16.46 1.41
CA LYS A 27 5.42 -15.89 1.83
C LYS A 27 5.45 -15.38 3.28
N MET A 28 6.05 -16.15 4.19
CA MET A 28 6.20 -15.75 5.60
C MET A 28 7.07 -14.50 5.73
N MET A 29 8.22 -14.47 5.06
CA MET A 29 9.12 -13.31 5.08
C MET A 29 8.43 -12.06 4.50
N THR A 30 7.72 -12.19 3.39
CA THR A 30 6.96 -11.08 2.81
C THR A 30 5.89 -10.56 3.77
N ARG A 31 5.13 -11.46 4.42
CA ARG A 31 4.11 -11.07 5.39
C ARG A 31 4.71 -10.33 6.59
N ALA A 32 5.81 -10.85 7.14
CA ALA A 32 6.51 -10.20 8.24
C ALA A 32 7.02 -8.81 7.85
N ALA A 33 7.64 -8.68 6.67
CA ALA A 33 8.11 -7.39 6.15
C ALA A 33 6.97 -6.37 6.01
N VAL A 34 5.84 -6.78 5.42
CA VAL A 34 4.65 -5.92 5.29
C VAL A 34 4.14 -5.47 6.66
N GLN A 35 4.06 -6.36 7.64
CA GLN A 35 3.61 -5.99 8.99
C GLN A 35 4.56 -5.01 9.68
N VAL A 36 5.87 -5.19 9.54
CA VAL A 36 6.87 -4.24 10.08
C VAL A 36 6.70 -2.86 9.46
N ILE A 37 6.50 -2.79 8.15
CA ILE A 37 6.28 -1.53 7.45
C ILE A 37 4.96 -0.86 7.91
N ILE A 38 3.87 -1.63 8.02
CA ILE A 38 2.59 -1.12 8.56
C ILE A 38 2.81 -0.56 9.96
N ALA A 39 3.46 -1.32 10.84
CA ALA A 39 3.72 -0.90 12.21
C ALA A 39 4.54 0.40 12.28
N TYR A 40 5.56 0.54 11.43
CA TYR A 40 6.35 1.78 11.34
C TYR A 40 5.49 2.99 10.95
N TYR A 41 4.72 2.89 9.86
CA TYR A 41 3.89 4.02 9.39
C TYR A 41 2.72 4.33 10.33
N PHE A 42 2.11 3.31 10.91
CA PHE A 42 1.01 3.45 11.87
C PHE A 42 1.49 4.09 13.19
N LYS A 43 2.61 3.61 13.75
CA LYS A 43 3.20 4.17 14.98
C LYS A 43 3.67 5.60 14.79
N SER A 44 4.23 5.93 13.63
CA SER A 44 4.76 7.27 13.34
C SER A 44 3.67 8.33 13.21
N ASN A 45 2.53 7.99 12.60
CA ASN A 45 1.40 8.92 12.46
C ASN A 45 0.10 8.15 12.17
N THR A 46 -0.57 7.68 13.22
CA THR A 46 -1.80 6.89 13.11
C THR A 46 -2.90 7.62 12.35
N GLY A 47 -3.10 8.91 12.65
CA GLY A 47 -4.14 9.71 12.00
C GLY A 47 -3.93 9.85 10.49
N LYS A 48 -2.69 10.10 10.05
CA LYS A 48 -2.33 10.14 8.63
C LYS A 48 -2.45 8.77 7.98
N PHE A 49 -2.01 7.71 8.66
CA PHE A 49 -2.11 6.34 8.16
C PHE A 49 -3.56 5.95 7.87
N LEU A 50 -4.48 6.12 8.83
CA LEU A 50 -5.88 5.76 8.65
C LEU A 50 -6.60 6.63 7.60
N GLN A 51 -6.12 7.85 7.35
CA GLN A 51 -6.67 8.72 6.30
C GLN A 51 -6.23 8.31 4.89
N VAL A 52 -4.95 7.93 4.73
CA VAL A 52 -4.40 7.51 3.43
C VAL A 52 -4.75 6.05 3.14
N PHE A 53 -4.77 5.21 4.17
CA PHE A 53 -5.00 3.77 4.12
C PHE A 53 -6.14 3.39 5.08
N PRO A 54 -7.41 3.49 4.64
CA PRO A 54 -8.57 3.21 5.49
C PRO A 54 -8.63 1.74 5.97
N ASN A 55 -7.93 0.84 5.29
CA ASN A 55 -7.78 -0.55 5.67
C ASN A 55 -6.46 -1.11 5.14
N GLU A 56 -6.04 -2.25 5.70
CA GLU A 56 -4.81 -2.94 5.36
C GLU A 56 -4.72 -3.33 3.88
N SER A 57 -5.84 -3.73 3.26
CA SER A 57 -5.86 -4.10 1.84
C SER A 57 -5.47 -2.94 0.92
N ILE A 58 -5.88 -1.71 1.23
CA ILE A 58 -5.48 -0.52 0.46
C ILE A 58 -3.98 -0.24 0.63
N PHE A 59 -3.43 -0.46 1.83
CA PHE A 59 -2.00 -0.34 2.07
C PHE A 59 -1.20 -1.36 1.24
N ILE A 60 -1.57 -2.64 1.33
CA ILE A 60 -0.93 -3.72 0.57
C ILE A 60 -1.03 -3.47 -0.94
N SER A 61 -2.20 -3.08 -1.44
CA SER A 61 -2.38 -2.73 -2.86
C SER A 61 -1.45 -1.60 -3.29
N SER A 62 -1.22 -0.62 -2.41
CA SER A 62 -0.30 0.48 -2.67
C SER A 62 1.15 0.01 -2.75
N LEU A 63 1.57 -0.93 -1.90
CA LEU A 63 2.89 -1.56 -1.99
C LEU A 63 3.08 -2.30 -3.32
N VAL A 64 2.10 -3.10 -3.73
CA VAL A 64 2.15 -3.81 -5.03
C VAL A 64 2.31 -2.84 -6.20
N ARG A 65 1.58 -1.71 -6.18
CA ARG A 65 1.72 -0.66 -7.20
C ARG A 65 3.08 0.01 -7.17
N ILE A 66 3.65 0.24 -5.99
CA ILE A 66 5.02 0.77 -5.87
C ILE A 66 6.00 -0.21 -6.52
N THR A 67 5.89 -1.51 -6.23
CA THR A 67 6.75 -2.53 -6.85
C THR A 67 6.61 -2.54 -8.37
N LYS A 68 5.38 -2.51 -8.91
CA LYS A 68 5.15 -2.44 -10.35
C LYS A 68 5.77 -1.19 -10.99
N ARG A 69 5.52 -0.01 -10.40
CA ARG A 69 6.07 1.26 -10.91
C ARG A 69 7.59 1.31 -10.85
N THR A 70 8.20 0.76 -9.80
CA THR A 70 9.66 0.75 -9.64
C THR A 70 10.35 -0.26 -10.56
N GLY A 71 9.64 -1.30 -11.00
CA GLY A 71 10.13 -2.28 -11.99
C GLY A 71 10.08 -1.79 -13.44
N GLU A 72 9.27 -0.77 -13.75
CA GLU A 72 9.07 -0.28 -15.12
C GLU A 72 9.44 1.20 -15.25
N ARG A 73 10.51 1.51 -16.00
CA ARG A 73 11.05 2.87 -16.15
C ARG A 73 9.99 3.89 -16.58
N PHE A 74 9.17 3.54 -17.56
CA PHE A 74 8.11 4.43 -18.06
C PHE A 74 7.07 4.76 -16.97
N LEU A 75 6.60 3.75 -16.22
CA LEU A 75 5.64 3.95 -15.14
C LEU A 75 6.24 4.77 -14.00
N HIS A 76 7.53 4.57 -13.70
CA HIS A 76 8.26 5.36 -12.73
C HIS A 76 8.32 6.84 -13.15
N GLU A 77 8.78 7.13 -14.36
CA GLU A 77 8.89 8.50 -14.89
C GLU A 77 7.52 9.19 -14.95
N TYR A 78 6.49 8.50 -15.43
CA TYR A 78 5.12 9.01 -15.45
C TYR A 78 4.60 9.34 -14.05
N PHE A 79 4.88 8.48 -13.05
CA PHE A 79 4.51 8.74 -11.67
C PHE A 79 5.24 9.96 -11.08
N MET A 80 6.54 10.09 -11.34
CA MET A 80 7.33 11.22 -10.84
C MET A 80 6.84 12.56 -11.42
N LEU A 81 6.45 12.58 -12.69
CA LEU A 81 5.93 13.79 -13.34
C LEU A 81 4.52 14.16 -12.87
N ASN A 82 3.62 13.18 -12.75
CA ASN A 82 2.20 13.45 -12.53
C ASN A 82 1.74 13.19 -11.09
N GLY A 83 2.07 12.01 -10.53
CA GLY A 83 1.57 11.59 -9.22
C GLY A 83 2.36 12.14 -8.04
N PHE A 84 3.69 12.21 -8.15
CA PHE A 84 4.55 12.64 -7.05
C PHE A 84 4.36 14.13 -6.73
N LYS A 85 4.20 14.98 -7.76
CA LYS A 85 3.93 16.42 -7.59
C LYS A 85 2.66 16.66 -6.77
N GLU A 86 1.59 15.93 -7.06
CA GLU A 86 0.34 16.03 -6.29
C GLU A 86 0.51 15.55 -4.84
N MET A 87 1.23 14.45 -4.61
CA MET A 87 1.54 13.98 -3.25
C MET A 87 2.38 14.98 -2.45
N ALA A 88 3.34 15.64 -3.11
CA ALA A 88 4.14 16.70 -2.51
C ALA A 88 3.29 17.91 -2.13
N ASN A 89 2.38 18.35 -3.02
CA ASN A 89 1.43 19.43 -2.75
C ASN A 89 0.51 19.11 -1.56
N LEU A 90 0.09 17.84 -1.44
CA LEU A 90 -0.69 17.35 -0.30
C LEU A 90 0.15 17.23 1.00
N LYS A 91 1.46 17.50 0.97
CA LYS A 91 2.39 17.31 2.10
C LYS A 91 2.27 15.89 2.68
N LEU A 92 2.08 14.90 1.80
CA LEU A 92 2.00 13.49 2.18
C LEU A 92 3.34 13.03 2.78
N PHE A 93 4.43 13.64 2.32
CA PHE A 93 5.76 13.50 2.88
C PHE A 93 6.27 14.82 3.46
N PRO A 94 7.11 14.78 4.52
CA PRO A 94 7.51 13.59 5.26
C PRO A 94 6.36 12.99 6.10
N TRP A 95 6.41 11.69 6.37
CA TRP A 95 5.30 10.96 7.00
C TRP A 95 4.98 11.43 8.43
N ARG A 96 6.01 11.87 9.16
CA ARG A 96 5.91 12.38 10.54
C ARG A 96 5.01 13.62 10.67
N ASN A 97 4.83 14.40 9.61
CA ASN A 97 4.05 15.63 9.67
C ASN A 97 2.54 15.33 9.65
N TYR A 98 1.79 16.01 10.50
CA TYR A 98 0.32 15.96 10.50
C TYR A 98 -0.23 16.35 9.13
N PHE A 99 -1.14 15.52 8.62
CA PHE A 99 -1.87 15.81 7.39
C PHE A 99 -3.02 16.76 7.73
N LEU A 100 -2.84 18.06 7.47
CA LEU A 100 -3.86 19.07 7.73
C LEU A 100 -4.97 18.98 6.67
N LYS A 101 -6.19 18.66 7.14
CA LYS A 101 -7.38 18.48 6.31
C LYS A 101 -7.95 19.84 5.89
N THR A 102 -8.00 20.07 4.59
CA THR A 102 -9.07 20.87 3.97
C THR A 102 -9.98 19.91 3.20
N SER A 103 -11.25 20.27 3.02
CA SER A 103 -12.22 19.49 2.24
C SER A 103 -11.71 19.19 0.82
N ASN A 104 -10.94 20.12 0.24
CA ASN A 104 -10.30 19.96 -1.07
C ASN A 104 -9.19 18.89 -1.07
N ASN A 105 -8.37 18.82 -0.02
CA ASN A 105 -7.28 17.84 0.07
C ASN A 105 -7.79 16.39 0.08
N LEU A 106 -8.98 16.16 0.65
CA LEU A 106 -9.61 14.82 0.66
C LEU A 106 -10.13 14.40 -0.71
N ILE A 107 -10.66 15.35 -1.51
CA ILE A 107 -11.12 15.07 -2.87
C ILE A 107 -9.93 14.73 -3.77
N ILE A 108 -8.84 15.50 -3.67
CA ILE A 108 -7.61 15.25 -4.42
C ILE A 108 -7.03 13.89 -4.02
N LEU A 109 -6.91 13.60 -2.71
CA LEU A 109 -6.40 12.30 -2.23
C LEU A 109 -7.24 11.12 -2.75
N LYS A 110 -8.57 11.22 -2.71
CA LYS A 110 -9.46 10.17 -3.25
C LYS A 110 -9.27 9.97 -4.75
N ARG A 111 -9.18 11.07 -5.53
CA ARG A 111 -8.87 10.98 -6.97
C ARG A 111 -7.53 10.35 -7.24
N LEU A 112 -6.50 10.71 -6.48
CA LEU A 112 -5.13 10.18 -6.61
C LEU A 112 -5.11 8.68 -6.33
N ILE A 113 -5.78 8.22 -5.27
CA ILE A 113 -5.91 6.79 -4.96
C ILE A 113 -6.68 6.04 -6.06
N GLN A 114 -7.67 6.69 -6.68
CA GLN A 114 -8.50 6.13 -7.76
C GLN A 114 -7.81 6.12 -9.13
N SER A 115 -7.10 7.18 -9.51
CA SER A 115 -6.36 7.28 -10.79
C SER A 115 -5.22 6.28 -10.84
N GLN A 116 -4.60 6.01 -9.70
CA GLN A 116 -3.59 4.97 -9.54
C GLN A 116 -4.17 3.54 -9.60
N ARG A 117 -5.48 3.34 -9.81
CA ARG A 117 -6.09 2.01 -10.02
C ARG A 117 -5.99 1.52 -11.47
N GLY A 118 -5.75 2.42 -12.43
CA GLY A 118 -5.70 2.12 -13.86
C GLY A 118 -4.28 1.96 -14.44
N CYS A 119 -3.23 2.05 -13.61
CA CYS A 119 -1.83 1.88 -14.01
C CYS A 119 -1.25 0.57 -13.48
#